data_AF-A0A7J9D0C0-F1
#
_entry.id   AF-A0A7J9D0C0-F1
#
_cell.length_a   1.000
_cell.length_b   1.000
_cell.length_c   1.000
_cell.angle_alpha   90.00
_cell.angle_beta   90.00
_cell.angle_gamma   90.00
#
_symmetry.space_group_name_H-M   'P 1'
#
loop_
_entity.id
_entity.type
_entity.pdbx_description
1 polymer ?
#
loop_
_entity_poly.entity_id
_entity_poly.type
_entity_poly.pdbx_seq_one_letter_code
_entity_poly.pdbx_strand_id
1 'polypeptide(L)' 'MGSGFKWHNLIRSVVIAEAIAVLHGLQFALDLGFTNVILESDSKPVIQNIQQTSEDYSESRPFTWNAKNLARNFSSCRF' A
#
# COMPACT_ATOMS: atom_id res chain seq x y z
N MET A 1 22.68 -19.06 20.61
CA MET A 1 21.22 -19.11 20.79
C MET A 1 20.58 -18.73 19.45
N GLY A 2 20.21 -19.72 18.65
CA GLY A 2 19.61 -19.49 17.33
C GLY A 2 18.11 -19.26 17.48
N SER A 3 17.62 -18.08 17.11
CA SER A 3 16.19 -17.82 16.98
C SER A 3 15.67 -18.55 15.73
N GLY A 4 14.91 -19.61 15.95
CA GLY A 4 14.22 -20.35 14.90
C GLY A 4 13.08 -19.51 14.32
N PHE A 5 13.38 -18.75 13.26
CA PHE A 5 12.35 -18.11 12.45
C PHE A 5 11.60 -19.19 11.68
N LYS A 6 10.38 -19.51 12.14
CA LYS A 6 9.42 -20.31 11.37
C LYS A 6 8.76 -19.43 10.33
N TRP A 7 9.25 -19.51 9.10
CA TRP A 7 8.57 -18.98 7.92
C TRP A 7 7.23 -19.70 7.76
N HIS A 8 6.13 -18.98 8.02
CA HIS A 8 4.81 -19.45 7.68
C HIS A 8 4.53 -19.07 6.23
N ASN A 9 4.61 -20.05 5.32
CA ASN A 9 4.29 -19.94 3.89
C ASN A 9 2.78 -19.71 3.61
N LEU A 10 2.03 -19.16 4.57
CA LEU A 10 0.58 -18.98 4.50
C LEU A 10 0.16 -17.58 4.01
N ILE A 11 1.10 -16.68 3.71
CA ILE A 11 0.81 -15.37 3.11
C ILE A 11 1.37 -15.38 1.69
N ARG A 12 0.47 -15.40 0.70
CA ARG A 12 0.80 -15.53 -0.72
C ARG A 12 1.62 -14.35 -1.29
N SER A 13 1.79 -13.25 -0.55
CA SER A 13 2.92 -12.30 -0.66
C SER A 13 2.73 -11.20 0.41
N VAL A 14 3.75 -10.93 1.24
CA VAL A 14 3.72 -9.86 2.26
C VAL A 14 3.39 -8.50 1.63
N VAL A 15 3.90 -8.27 0.43
CA VAL A 15 3.68 -7.05 -0.37
C VAL A 15 2.20 -6.84 -0.70
N ILE A 16 1.44 -7.92 -0.93
CA ILE A 16 0.00 -7.83 -1.21
C ILE A 16 -0.76 -7.40 0.05
N ALA A 17 -0.42 -7.98 1.21
CA ALA A 17 -1.05 -7.61 2.47
C ALA A 17 -0.83 -6.12 2.80
N GLU A 18 0.40 -5.62 2.58
CA GLU A 18 0.73 -4.21 2.77
C GLU A 18 0.01 -3.30 1.77
N ALA A 19 -0.09 -3.71 0.50
CA ALA A 19 -0.86 -2.95 -0.50
C ALA A 19 -2.36 -2.86 -0.15
N ILE A 20 -2.94 -3.92 0.40
CA ILE A 20 -4.32 -3.92 0.90
C ILE A 20 -4.46 -3.00 2.12
N ALA A 21 -3.52 -3.03 3.05
CA ALA A 21 -3.53 -2.15 4.21
C ALA A 21 -3.52 -0.67 3.81
N VAL A 22 -2.67 -0.32 2.84
CA VAL A 22 -2.62 1.02 2.24
C VAL A 22 -3.95 1.40 1.58
N LEU A 23 -4.53 0.50 0.78
CA LEU A 23 -5.81 0.74 0.11
C LEU A 23 -6.93 1.02 1.12
N HIS A 24 -7.03 0.20 2.17
CA HIS A 24 -8.04 0.37 3.22
C HIS A 24 -7.81 1.64 4.04
N GLY A 25 -6.56 1.98 4.36
CA GLY A 25 -6.23 3.21 5.08
C GLY A 25 -6.64 4.46 4.32
N LEU A 26 -6.38 4.49 3.00
CA LEU A 26 -6.82 5.60 2.14
C LEU A 26 -8.35 5.66 2.01
N GLN A 27 -9.02 4.53 1.85
CA GLN A 27 -10.50 4.52 1.80
C GLN A 27 -11.09 5.05 3.10
N PHE A 28 -10.59 4.58 4.24
CA PHE A 28 -11.02 5.04 5.56
C PHE A 28 -10.81 6.54 5.75
N ALA A 29 -9.68 7.09 5.28
CA ALA A 29 -9.43 8.52 5.37
C ALA A 29 -10.39 9.35 4.50
N LEU A 30 -10.76 8.85 3.31
CA LEU A 30 -11.80 9.48 2.49
C LEU A 30 -13.16 9.45 3.16
N ASP A 31 -13.54 8.31 3.74
CA ASP A 31 -14.83 8.13 4.42
C ASP A 31 -14.97 9.07 5.63
N LEU A 32 -13.85 9.39 6.30
CA LEU A 32 -13.79 10.37 7.37
C LEU A 32 -13.75 11.83 6.89
N GLY A 33 -13.69 12.07 5.58
CA GLY A 33 -13.64 13.41 5.00
C GLY A 33 -12.30 14.11 5.12
N PHE A 34 -11.20 13.36 5.36
CA PHE A 34 -9.87 13.97 5.30
C PHE A 34 -9.54 14.38 3.87
N THR A 35 -8.98 15.58 3.73
CA THR A 35 -8.55 16.14 2.44
C THR A 35 -7.04 16.17 2.26
N ASN A 36 -6.31 16.13 3.38
CA ASN A 36 -4.85 16.13 3.43
C ASN A 36 -4.36 14.91 4.24
N VAL A 37 -3.68 13.97 3.59
CA VAL A 37 -3.25 12.71 4.19
C VAL A 37 -1.75 12.50 4.00
N ILE A 38 -1.09 12.01 5.05
CA ILE A 38 0.27 11.47 5.00
C ILE A 38 0.12 9.97 5.26
N LEU A 39 0.49 9.15 4.29
CA LEU A 39 0.44 7.70 4.37
C LEU A 39 1.86 7.17 4.58
N GLU A 40 2.12 6.62 5.77
CA GLU A 40 3.40 5.98 6.09
C GLU A 40 3.27 4.45 6.00
N SER A 41 4.20 3.79 5.33
CA SER A 41 4.33 2.33 5.29
C SER A 41 5.80 1.95 5.37
N ASP A 42 6.10 0.88 6.10
CA ASP A 42 7.42 0.24 6.15
C ASP A 42 7.76 -0.50 4.84
N SER A 43 6.75 -0.69 3.98
CA SER A 43 6.90 -1.35 2.69
C SER A 43 7.39 -0.42 1.59
N LYS A 44 8.72 -0.36 1.45
CA LYS A 44 9.36 0.30 0.32
C LYS A 44 8.79 -0.09 -1.06
N PRO A 45 8.55 -1.37 -1.41
CA PRO A 45 8.04 -1.71 -2.73
C PRO A 45 6.61 -1.19 -2.97
N VAL A 46 5.75 -1.17 -1.95
CA VAL A 46 4.38 -0.64 -2.08
C VAL A 46 4.40 0.87 -2.29
N ILE A 47 5.17 1.62 -1.49
CA ILE A 47 5.30 3.07 -1.65
C ILE A 47 5.89 3.43 -3.00
N GLN A 48 6.94 2.71 -3.44
CA GLN A 48 7.54 2.93 -4.75
C GLN A 48 6.54 2.66 -5.88
N ASN A 49 5.77 1.57 -5.83
CA ASN A 49 4.78 1.26 -6.86
C ASN A 49 3.66 2.30 -6.95
N ILE A 50 3.26 2.89 -5.83
CA ILE A 50 2.24 3.96 -5.82
C ILE A 50 2.79 5.26 -6.41
N GLN A 51 4.05 5.61 -6.06
CA GLN A 51 4.73 6.80 -6.56
C GLN A 51 5.16 6.68 -8.02
N GLN A 52 5.52 5.49 -8.49
CA GLN A 52 6.00 5.25 -9.84
C GLN A 52 4.90 5.44 -10.90
N THR A 53 5.28 6.02 -12.03
CA THR A 53 4.43 6.18 -13.22
C THR A 53 4.63 5.09 -14.27
N SER A 54 5.68 4.27 -14.13
CA SER A 54 5.95 3.13 -15.00
C SER A 54 4.94 2.01 -14.80
N GLU A 55 4.70 1.22 -15.85
CA GLU A 55 3.86 0.04 -15.77
C GLU A 55 4.48 -1.00 -14.83
N ASP A 56 3.78 -1.28 -13.74
CA ASP A 56 4.09 -2.39 -12.85
C ASP A 56 3.33 -3.65 -13.33
N TYR A 57 4.05 -4.77 -13.46
CA TYR A 57 3.51 -6.07 -13.86
C TYR A 57 3.46 -7.06 -12.67
N SER A 58 3.65 -6.58 -11.45
CA SER A 58 3.60 -7.38 -10.23
C SER A 58 2.19 -7.88 -9.88
N GLU A 59 2.10 -8.95 -9.08
CA GLU A 59 0.83 -9.47 -8.57
C GLU A 59 0.10 -8.47 -7.65
N SER A 60 0.80 -7.48 -7.07
CA SER A 60 0.20 -6.44 -6.22
C SER A 60 -0.33 -5.23 -7.01
N ARG A 61 -0.07 -5.16 -8.32
CA ARG A 61 -0.48 -4.07 -9.22
C ARG A 61 -1.96 -3.66 -9.09
N PRO A 62 -2.95 -4.57 -9.01
CA PRO A 62 -4.34 -4.16 -8.88
C PRO A 62 -4.61 -3.33 -7.63
N PHE A 63 -3.94 -3.67 -6.52
CA PHE A 63 -4.10 -2.99 -5.23
C PHE A 63 -3.37 -1.65 -5.21
N THR A 64 -2.12 -1.60 -5.71
CA THR A 64 -1.35 -0.36 -5.78
C THR A 64 -1.97 0.64 -6.77
N TRP A 65 -2.55 0.17 -7.88
CA TRP A 65 -3.30 1.00 -8.82
C TRP A 65 -4.55 1.62 -8.17
N ASN A 66 -5.33 0.82 -7.46
CA ASN A 66 -6.52 1.31 -6.76
C ASN A 66 -6.13 2.30 -5.65
N ALA A 67 -5.09 2.02 -4.88
CA ALA A 67 -4.57 2.93 -3.86
C ALA A 67 -4.13 4.27 -4.48
N LYS A 68 -3.43 4.23 -5.61
CA LYS A 68 -3.05 5.42 -6.36
C LYS A 68 -4.25 6.21 -6.87
N ASN A 69 -5.31 5.54 -7.30
CA ASN A 69 -6.53 6.21 -7.74
C ASN A 69 -7.27 6.86 -6.56
N LEU A 70 -7.34 6.20 -5.41
CA LEU A 70 -7.89 6.80 -4.18
C LEU A 70 -7.07 7.98 -3.70
N ALA A 71 -5.74 7.90 -3.76
CA ALA A 71 -4.84 8.98 -3.38
C ALA A 71 -5.10 10.29 -4.16
N ARG A 72 -5.62 10.20 -5.40
CA ARG A 72 -5.97 11.36 -6.23
C ARG A 72 -7.25 12.08 -5.79
N ASN A 73 -8.08 11.43 -4.96
CA ASN A 73 -9.30 12.06 -4.43
C ASN A 73 -9.01 13.01 -3.26
N PHE A 74 -7.79 12.98 -2.70
CA PHE A 74 -7.34 13.91 -1.69
C PHE A 74 -6.78 15.18 -2.34
N SER A 75 -7.03 16.33 -1.72
CA SER A 75 -6.39 17.60 -2.10
C SER A 75 -4.87 17.54 -1.95
N SER A 76 -4.40 16.79 -0.94
CA SER A 76 -2.98 16.48 -0.76
C SER A 76 -2.81 15.07 -0.20
N CYS A 77 -2.05 14.22 -0.89
CA CYS A 77 -1.64 12.92 -0.38
C CYS A 77 -0.12 12.78 -0.50
N ARG A 78 0.55 12.55 0.62
CA ARG A 78 2.00 12.33 0.70
C ARG A 78 2.30 10.91 1.17
N PHE A 79 3.42 10.38 0.72
CA PHE A 79 3.90 9.03 0.98
C PHE A 79 5.36 9.08 1.42
#